data_AF-A0A1F5WB80-F1
#
_entry.id   AF-A0A1F5WB80-F1
#
_cell.length_a   1.000
_cell.length_b   1.000
_cell.length_c   1.000
_cell.angle_alpha   90.00
_cell.angle_beta   90.00
_cell.angle_gamma   90.00
#
_symmetry.space_group_name_H-M   'P 1'
#
loop_
_entity.id
_entity.type
_entity.pdbx_description
1 polymer ?
#
loop_
_entity_poly.entity_id
_entity_poly.type
_entity_poly.pdbx_seq_one_letter_code
_entity_poly.pdbx_strand_id
1 'polypeptide(L)'
;MNISPHIAKGARYTIGARIENKFLDLLESAYIAYFTEKEKKAEKIVECILATDLLKFLIATAWEGKLISDKQCEGVAFKLEEIGKMLGGWKRSLTNPEKKNRTV
;
A
#
# COMPACT_ATOMS: atom_id res chain seq x y z
N MET A 1 11.87 -5.19 0.54
CA MET A 1 12.23 -3.82 0.10
C MET A 1 13.40 -3.37 0.96
N ASN A 2 14.62 -3.28 0.42
CA ASN A 2 15.80 -2.83 1.18
C ASN A 2 15.83 -1.30 1.24
N ILE A 3 14.98 -0.70 2.07
CA ILE A 3 14.94 0.77 2.26
C ILE A 3 15.60 1.13 3.60
N SER A 4 15.22 0.45 4.67
CA SER A 4 15.69 0.68 6.04
C SER A 4 17.22 0.65 6.25
N PRO A 5 18.00 -0.29 5.68
CA PRO A 5 19.46 -0.28 5.88
C PRO A 5 20.16 0.93 5.26
N HIS A 6 19.51 1.64 4.32
CA HIS A 6 20.10 2.80 3.61
C HIS A 6 19.73 4.16 4.20
N ILE A 7 18.78 4.22 5.14
CA ILE A 7 18.42 5.46 5.85
C ILE A 7 19.49 5.74 6.92
N ALA A 8 19.83 7.01 7.17
CA ALA A 8 20.74 7.38 8.26
C ALA A 8 20.19 6.91 9.63
N LYS A 9 21.06 6.45 10.55
CA LYS A 9 20.67 5.80 11.82
C LYS A 9 19.61 6.58 12.61
N GLY A 10 19.68 7.91 12.64
CA GLY A 10 18.68 8.76 13.31
C GLY A 10 17.28 8.75 12.66
N ALA A 11 17.20 8.66 11.33
CA ALA A 11 15.94 8.63 10.59
C ALA A 11 15.35 7.21 10.44
N ARG A 12 16.15 6.16 10.69
CA ARG A 12 15.67 4.77 10.71
C ARG A 12 14.57 4.57 11.74
N TYR A 13 14.74 5.15 12.93
CA TYR A 13 13.78 5.02 14.03
C TYR A 13 12.60 6.00 13.95
N THR A 14 12.53 6.85 12.92
CA THR A 14 11.44 7.79 12.70
C THR A 14 10.62 7.41 11.47
N ILE A 15 10.88 8.04 10.32
CA ILE A 15 10.13 7.81 9.09
C ILE A 15 10.40 6.41 8.51
N GLY A 16 11.61 5.87 8.68
CA GLY A 16 11.95 4.51 8.25
C GLY A 16 11.06 3.47 8.93
N ALA A 17 11.02 3.46 10.27
CA ALA A 17 10.15 2.59 11.06
C ALA A 17 8.66 2.82 10.75
N ARG A 18 8.23 4.08 10.55
CA ARG A 18 6.85 4.39 10.18
C ARG A 18 6.47 3.78 8.82
N ILE A 19 7.36 3.83 7.83
CA ILE A 19 7.16 3.20 6.52
C ILE A 19 7.08 1.68 6.67
N GLU A 20 8.02 1.06 7.38
CA GLU A 20 8.02 -0.40 7.59
C GLU A 20 6.74 -0.88 8.27
N ASN A 21 6.35 -0.24 9.38
CA ASN A 21 5.12 -0.57 10.09
C ASN A 21 3.90 -0.37 9.19
N LYS A 22 3.86 0.71 8.38
CA LYS A 22 2.73 0.94 7.50
C LYS A 22 2.63 -0.11 6.38
N PHE A 23 3.75 -0.68 5.92
CA PHE A 23 3.72 -1.83 5.01
C PHE A 23 3.14 -3.08 5.68
N LEU A 24 3.47 -3.32 6.95
CA LEU A 24 2.88 -4.42 7.74
C LEU A 24 1.38 -4.18 7.96
N ASP A 25 0.97 -2.97 8.33
CA ASP A 25 -0.44 -2.59 8.48
C ASP A 25 -1.23 -2.87 7.18
N LEU A 26 -0.66 -2.53 6.01
CA LEU A 26 -1.28 -2.78 4.71
C LEU A 26 -1.42 -4.28 4.44
N LEU A 27 -0.39 -5.07 4.75
CA LEU A 27 -0.44 -6.52 4.60
C LEU A 27 -1.53 -7.14 5.48
N GLU A 28 -1.59 -6.75 6.76
CA GLU A 28 -2.60 -7.20 7.71
C GLU A 28 -4.00 -6.81 7.28
N SER A 29 -4.19 -5.55 6.87
CA SER A 29 -5.49 -5.05 6.39
C SER A 29 -5.94 -5.78 5.12
N ALA A 30 -5.03 -6.07 4.19
CA ALA A 30 -5.34 -6.82 2.97
C ALA A 30 -5.75 -8.27 3.29
N TYR A 31 -5.10 -8.89 4.27
CA TYR A 31 -5.45 -10.22 4.75
C TYR A 31 -6.85 -10.21 5.41
N ILE A 32 -7.13 -9.25 6.28
CA ILE A 32 -8.45 -9.07 6.89
C ILE A 32 -9.52 -8.87 5.81
N ALA A 33 -9.28 -7.98 4.84
CA ALA A 33 -10.20 -7.74 3.72
C ALA A 33 -10.49 -9.01 2.91
N TYR A 34 -9.47 -9.85 2.70
CA TYR A 34 -9.61 -11.10 1.96
C TYR A 34 -10.61 -12.06 2.63
N PHE A 35 -10.51 -12.24 3.96
CA PHE A 35 -11.36 -13.13 4.74
C PHE A 35 -12.67 -12.50 5.25
N THR A 36 -12.85 -11.19 5.07
CA THR A 36 -14.09 -10.51 5.46
C THR A 36 -15.26 -10.93 4.56
N GLU A 37 -16.47 -10.99 5.12
CA GLU A 37 -17.72 -11.23 4.38
C GLU A 37 -17.95 -10.18 3.30
N LYS A 38 -18.65 -10.53 2.21
CA LYS A 38 -18.76 -9.69 1.01
C LYS A 38 -19.35 -8.30 1.31
N GLU A 39 -20.31 -8.25 2.23
CA GLU A 39 -21.05 -7.06 2.65
C GLU A 39 -20.13 -6.02 3.31
N LYS A 40 -19.15 -6.48 4.10
CA LYS A 40 -18.19 -5.63 4.82
C LYS A 40 -16.85 -5.48 4.09
N LYS A 41 -16.61 -6.31 3.08
CA LYS A 41 -15.34 -6.36 2.34
C LYS A 41 -15.02 -5.04 1.64
N ALA A 42 -16.03 -4.35 1.10
CA ALA A 42 -15.83 -3.07 0.43
C ALA A 42 -15.21 -2.02 1.36
N GLU A 43 -15.66 -1.95 2.61
CA GLU A 43 -15.12 -1.05 3.63
C GLU A 43 -13.65 -1.40 3.96
N LYS A 44 -13.35 -2.70 4.12
CA LYS A 44 -11.98 -3.16 4.38
C LYS A 44 -11.00 -2.91 3.22
N ILE A 45 -11.48 -2.98 1.98
CA ILE A 45 -10.65 -2.59 0.83
C ILE A 45 -10.38 -1.07 0.83
N VAL A 46 -11.33 -0.25 1.28
CA VAL A 46 -11.08 1.20 1.42
C VAL A 46 -9.97 1.46 2.44
N GLU A 47 -9.95 0.75 3.56
CA GLU A 47 -8.85 0.83 4.55
C GLU A 47 -7.48 0.51 3.90
N CYS A 48 -7.41 -0.52 3.06
CA CYS A 48 -6.20 -0.87 2.32
C CYS A 48 -5.76 0.22 1.32
N ILE A 49 -6.72 0.84 0.63
CA ILE A 49 -6.44 1.94 -0.30
C ILE A 49 -5.84 3.13 0.46
N LEU A 50 -6.46 3.51 1.59
CA LEU A 50 -5.96 4.60 2.44
C LEU A 50 -4.55 4.31 2.97
N ALA A 51 -4.27 3.07 3.39
CA ALA A 51 -2.94 2.66 3.83
C ALA A 51 -1.90 2.76 2.69
N THR A 52 -2.30 2.41 1.47
CA THR A 52 -1.45 2.53 0.27
C THR A 52 -1.15 3.99 -0.07
N ASP A 53 -2.16 4.87 -0.02
CA ASP A 53 -1.98 6.30 -0.27
C ASP A 53 -1.08 6.96 0.79
N LEU A 54 -1.22 6.55 2.05
CA LEU A 54 -0.34 7.00 3.12
C LEU A 54 1.11 6.51 2.92
N LEU A 55 1.32 5.29 2.41
CA LEU A 55 2.65 4.82 2.03
C LEU A 55 3.24 5.67 0.91
N LYS A 56 2.47 6.01 -0.13
CA LYS A 56 2.94 6.89 -1.22
C LYS A 56 3.40 8.24 -0.67
N PHE A 57 2.60 8.84 0.22
CA PHE A 57 2.97 10.08 0.89
C PHE A 57 4.25 9.96 1.72
N LEU A 58 4.37 8.93 2.57
CA LEU A 58 5.57 8.72 3.39
C LEU A 58 6.84 8.51 2.55
N ILE A 59 6.74 7.79 1.43
CA ILE A 59 7.84 7.58 0.49
C ILE A 59 8.25 8.89 -0.19
N ALA A 60 7.28 9.70 -0.62
CA ALA A 60 7.54 11.02 -1.20
C ALA A 60 8.24 11.93 -0.17
N THR A 61 7.75 12.00 1.06
CA THR A 61 8.38 12.77 2.15
C THR A 61 9.81 12.30 2.45
N ALA A 62 10.05 10.98 2.46
CA ALA A 62 11.39 10.43 2.66
C ALA A 62 12.35 10.79 1.52
N TRP A 63 11.84 10.83 0.28
CA TRP A 63 12.59 11.23 -0.90
C TRP A 63 12.90 12.73 -0.91
N GLU A 64 11.92 13.60 -0.64
CA GLU A 64 12.11 15.05 -0.50
C GLU A 64 13.12 15.38 0.60
N GLY A 65 13.09 14.64 1.71
CA GLY A 65 14.06 14.72 2.79
C GLY A 65 15.45 14.14 2.47
N LYS A 66 15.69 13.68 1.23
CA LYS A 66 16.93 13.05 0.76
C LYS A 66 17.37 11.84 1.58
N LEU A 67 16.40 11.13 2.19
CA LEU A 67 16.64 9.94 3.00
C LEU A 67 16.74 8.67 2.15
N ILE A 68 16.18 8.72 0.95
CA ILE A 68 16.23 7.65 -0.05
C ILE A 68 16.62 8.24 -1.41
N SER A 69 17.29 7.45 -2.25
CA SER A 69 17.65 7.84 -3.61
C SER A 69 16.45 7.85 -4.57
N ASP A 70 16.57 8.54 -5.70
CA ASP A 70 15.56 8.57 -6.77
C ASP A 70 15.17 7.16 -7.21
N LYS A 71 16.17 6.29 -7.44
CA LYS A 71 15.96 4.90 -7.84
C LYS A 71 15.19 4.09 -6.79
N GLN A 72 15.41 4.35 -5.50
CA GLN A 72 14.65 3.70 -4.43
C GLN A 72 13.22 4.23 -4.37
N CYS A 73 13.03 5.55 -4.50
CA CYS A 73 11.71 6.17 -4.56
C CYS A 73 10.90 5.60 -5.73
N GLU A 74 11.45 5.64 -6.95
CA GLU A 74 10.81 5.14 -8.17
C GLU A 74 10.44 3.66 -8.06
N GLY A 75 11.38 2.82 -7.62
CA GLY A 75 11.13 1.38 -7.48
C GLY A 75 10.04 1.02 -6.47
N VAL A 76 9.82 1.84 -5.45
CA VAL A 76 8.76 1.65 -4.45
C VAL A 76 7.45 2.26 -4.94
N ALA A 77 7.49 3.48 -5.49
CA ALA A 77 6.34 4.18 -6.03
C ALA A 77 5.63 3.36 -7.12
N PHE A 78 6.40 2.75 -8.03
CA PHE A 78 5.86 1.86 -9.07
C PHE A 78 5.06 0.69 -8.47
N LYS A 79 5.60 0.05 -7.42
CA LYS A 79 4.92 -1.07 -6.77
C LYS A 79 3.66 -0.63 -6.01
N LEU A 80 3.72 0.52 -5.33
CA LEU A 80 2.56 1.08 -4.64
C LEU A 80 1.46 1.50 -5.63
N GLU A 81 1.83 1.95 -6.82
CA GLU A 81 0.87 2.26 -7.87
C GLU A 81 0.16 1.01 -8.40
N GLU A 82 0.90 -0.07 -8.65
CA GLU A 82 0.30 -1.36 -9.04
C GLU A 82 -0.62 -1.91 -7.94
N ILE A 83 -0.22 -1.84 -6.66
CA ILE A 83 -1.09 -2.19 -5.53
C ILE A 83 -2.38 -1.36 -5.53
N GLY A 84 -2.27 -0.03 -5.73
CA GLY A 84 -3.42 0.86 -5.81
C GLY A 84 -4.40 0.48 -6.93
N LYS A 85 -3.89 0.16 -8.13
CA LYS A 85 -4.71 -0.33 -9.25
C LYS A 85 -5.43 -1.64 -8.91
N MET A 86 -4.73 -2.58 -8.28
CA MET A 86 -5.31 -3.87 -7.87
C MET A 86 -6.43 -3.68 -6.83
N LEU A 87 -6.18 -2.88 -5.79
CA LEU A 87 -7.18 -2.59 -4.75
C LEU A 87 -8.40 -1.83 -5.32
N GLY A 88 -8.17 -0.86 -6.21
CA GLY A 88 -9.24 -0.15 -6.90
C GLY A 88 -10.04 -1.03 -7.86
N GLY A 89 -9.39 -1.99 -8.52
CA GLY A 89 -10.05 -3.03 -9.30
C GLY A 89 -10.94 -3.94 -8.43
N TRP A 90 -10.42 -4.37 -7.28
CA TRP A 90 -11.15 -5.22 -6.34
C TRP A 90 -12.36 -4.49 -5.72
N LYS A 91 -12.22 -3.22 -5.35
CA LYS A 91 -13.36 -2.42 -4.88
C LYS A 91 -14.46 -2.33 -5.93
N ARG A 92 -14.10 -2.04 -7.19
CA ARG A 92 -15.05 -1.93 -8.31
C ARG A 92 -15.79 -3.23 -8.60
N SER A 93 -15.13 -4.38 -8.44
CA SER A 93 -15.77 -5.68 -8.67
C SER A 93 -16.82 -6.03 -7.60
N LEU A 94 -16.73 -5.44 -6.41
CA LEU A 94 -17.76 -5.60 -5.36
C LEU A 94 -18.96 -4.69 -5.58
N THR A 95 -18.76 -3.48 -6.10
CA THR A 95 -19.83 -2.50 -6.33
C THR A 95 -20.60 -2.70 -7.63
N ASN A 96 -20.06 -3.46 -8.59
CA ASN A 96 -20.72 -3.77 -9.85
C ASN A 96 -20.71 -5.29 -10.14
N PRO A 97 -21.65 -6.06 -9.55
CA PRO A 97 -21.67 -7.51 -9.68
C PRO A 97 -22.02 -8.03 -11.08
N GLU A 98 -22.47 -7.17 -12.01
CA GLU A 98 -22.87 -7.57 -13.36
C GLU A 98 -21.68 -7.84 -14.29
N LYS A 99 -20.45 -7.44 -13.92
CA LYS A 99 -19.22 -7.83 -14.62
C LYS A 99 -18.66 -9.18 -14.15
N LYS A 100 -19.52 -10.19 -13.96
CA LYS A 100 -19.09 -11.60 -13.81
C LYS A 100 -18.60 -12.15 -15.16
N ASN A 101 -17.52 -11.60 -15.69
CA ASN A 101 -16.76 -12.28 -16.74
C ASN A 101 -15.80 -13.26 -16.09
N ARG A 102 -16.30 -14.48 -15.90
CA ARG A 102 -15.64 -15.76 -16.22
C ARG A 102 -16.53 -16.91 -15.73
N THR A 103 -17.44 -17.32 -16.61
CA THR A 103 -17.73 -18.74 -16.81
C THR A 103 -16.42 -19.39 -17.28
N VAL A 104 -15.78 -20.15 -16.41
CA VAL A 104 -14.95 -21.31 -16.76
C VAL A 104 -15.37 -22.41 -15.81
#